data_AF-A0A919TR51-F1
#
_entry.id   AF-A0A919TR51-F1
#
_cell.length_a   1.000
_cell.length_b   1.000
_cell.length_c   1.000
_cell.angle_alpha   90.00
_cell.angle_beta   90.00
_cell.angle_gamma   90.00
#
_symmetry.space_group_name_H-M   'P 1'
#
loop_
_entity.id
_entity.type
_entity.pdbx_description
1 polymer ?
#
loop_
_entity_poly.entity_id
_entity_poly.type
_entity_poly.pdbx_seq_one_letter_code
_entity_poly.pdbx_strand_id
1 'polypeptide(L)'
;MARAAVDGLTQSGALRRRPSGWYWTHTGRPDVDLRGTGGAPVQVVEQPTGRLLGTVDPESSHAMLHTGAVYLHQGVTYVVDDLDLEDAIALVHPEEPDWSTHARDVTDLTVVSVRSYVDAGPVGLFLGEVDVTNQVVSYQRRRIGSGEVIDTRPLDLPLRELRTVAVWFTVSPPALEAAGVKPPDFPGALHAAEHAAIGLLPLMATCDRWDIGGLSTASHGDTEAPTVFVYDGHPGGAGFAERAYATAAEWLTATREAIAACACESGCPSCVQSPKCGNGNNPLHKPGAVAVLDAVLDAVLAALATQSTTA
;
A
#
# COMPACT_ATOMS: atom_id res chain seq x y z
N MET A 1 18.62 -15.20 12.81
CA MET A 1 18.64 -13.86 12.18
C MET A 1 19.78 -12.98 12.67
N ALA A 2 19.92 -12.67 13.97
CA ALA A 2 20.97 -11.75 14.46
C ALA A 2 22.41 -12.12 14.08
N ARG A 3 22.79 -13.40 14.17
CA ARG A 3 24.15 -13.83 13.78
C ARG A 3 24.44 -13.63 12.29
N ALA A 4 23.49 -13.98 11.42
CA ALA A 4 23.63 -13.77 9.97
C ALA A 4 23.74 -12.28 9.61
N ALA A 5 22.96 -11.41 10.28
CA ALA A 5 23.07 -9.97 10.10
C ALA A 5 24.45 -9.44 10.53
N VAL A 6 24.96 -9.88 11.69
CA VAL A 6 26.29 -9.49 12.18
C VAL A 6 27.41 -10.00 11.26
N ASP A 7 27.28 -11.23 10.73
CA ASP A 7 28.23 -11.78 9.77
C ASP A 7 28.19 -10.99 8.46
N GLY A 8 27.01 -10.63 7.95
CA GLY A 8 26.84 -9.76 6.78
C GLY A 8 27.46 -8.37 6.97
N LEU A 9 27.21 -7.73 8.11
CA LEU A 9 27.83 -6.45 8.47
C LEU A 9 29.36 -6.57 8.64
N THR A 10 29.86 -7.74 9.04
CA THR A 10 31.30 -8.00 9.13
C THR A 10 31.91 -8.16 7.73
N GLN A 11 31.21 -8.85 6.82
CA GLN A 11 31.62 -9.02 5.43
C GLN A 11 31.61 -7.69 4.65
N SER A 12 30.62 -6.83 4.89
CA SER A 12 30.56 -5.49 4.29
C SER A 12 31.55 -4.49 4.90
N GLY A 13 32.26 -4.89 5.97
CA GLY A 13 33.26 -4.07 6.64
C GLY A 13 32.69 -3.03 7.62
N ALA A 14 31.36 -2.95 7.78
CA ALA A 14 30.69 -2.06 8.74
C ALA A 14 30.96 -2.47 10.21
N LEU A 15 31.12 -3.77 10.44
CA LEU A 15 31.59 -4.31 11.72
C LEU A 15 32.95 -5.00 11.55
N ARG A 16 33.77 -4.93 12.59
CA ARG A 16 35.00 -5.71 12.72
C ARG A 16 34.94 -6.63 13.92
N ARG A 17 35.12 -7.92 13.68
CA ARG A 17 35.25 -8.91 14.75
C ARG A 17 36.62 -8.83 15.41
N ARG A 18 36.63 -8.82 16.75
CA ARG A 18 37.80 -8.90 17.64
C ARG A 18 37.54 -9.96 18.74
N PRO A 19 38.54 -10.37 19.54
CA PRO A 19 38.34 -11.38 20.59
C PRO A 19 37.23 -11.04 21.60
N SER A 20 37.01 -9.76 21.87
CA SER A 20 36.01 -9.24 22.82
C SER A 20 34.63 -8.96 22.22
N GLY A 21 34.43 -9.13 20.91
CA GLY A 21 33.14 -8.88 20.24
C GLY A 21 33.26 -8.20 18.88
N TRP A 22 32.18 -7.56 18.46
CA TRP A 22 32.09 -6.82 17.20
C TRP A 22 32.14 -5.31 17.46
N TYR A 23 32.85 -4.60 16.61
CA TYR A 23 33.12 -3.17 16.75
C TYR A 23 32.74 -2.44 15.47
N TRP A 24 32.01 -1.33 15.62
CA TRP A 24 31.72 -0.41 14.53
C TRP A 24 33.01 0.19 13.97
N THR A 25 33.15 0.21 12.65
CA THR A 25 34.40 0.58 11.96
C THR A 25 34.40 2.01 11.41
N HIS A 26 33.25 2.69 11.43
CA HIS A 26 33.12 4.05 10.91
C HIS A 26 33.19 5.08 12.04
N THR A 27 33.62 6.30 11.69
CA THR A 27 33.76 7.42 12.64
C THR A 27 32.43 8.07 12.99
N GLY A 28 31.44 7.99 12.10
CA GLY A 28 30.07 8.47 12.31
C GLY A 28 29.20 7.45 13.05
N ARG A 29 28.01 7.88 13.49
CA ARG A 29 26.97 6.96 13.95
C ARG A 29 26.28 6.32 12.73
N PRO A 30 25.69 5.12 12.88
CA PRO A 30 24.77 4.60 11.87
C PRO A 30 23.66 5.61 11.63
N ASP A 31 23.37 5.90 10.37
CA ASP A 31 22.23 6.73 9.99
C ASP A 31 20.97 5.87 10.04
N VAL A 32 20.01 6.26 10.89
CA VAL A 32 18.77 5.51 11.13
C VAL A 32 17.65 6.51 11.38
N ASP A 33 16.68 6.52 10.47
CA ASP A 33 15.37 7.11 10.73
C ASP A 33 14.49 6.04 11.38
N LEU A 34 14.02 6.31 12.61
CA LEU A 34 13.14 5.39 13.35
C LEU A 34 11.80 5.16 12.66
N ARG A 35 11.37 6.08 11.79
CA ARG A 35 10.11 5.98 11.05
C ARG A 35 10.32 5.68 9.58
N GLY A 36 11.57 5.71 9.10
CA GLY A 36 11.97 5.53 7.71
C GLY A 36 11.13 6.29 6.68
N THR A 37 10.47 7.38 7.10
CA THR A 37 9.62 8.22 6.26
C THR A 37 10.44 8.95 5.20
N GLY A 38 11.73 9.19 5.48
CA GLY A 38 12.64 9.88 4.58
C GLY A 38 12.27 11.35 4.38
N GLY A 39 13.26 12.18 4.05
CA GLY A 39 13.06 13.59 3.73
C GLY A 39 12.76 14.50 4.94
N ALA A 40 12.85 15.82 4.70
CA ALA A 40 12.42 16.82 5.67
C ALA A 40 10.90 16.94 5.64
N PRO A 41 10.22 17.03 6.79
CA PRO A 41 8.77 17.22 6.81
C PRO A 41 8.40 18.60 6.24
N VAL A 42 7.26 18.67 5.56
CA VAL A 42 6.74 19.91 4.97
C VAL A 42 6.19 20.81 6.07
N GLN A 43 6.70 22.04 6.15
CA GLN A 43 6.27 23.06 7.10
C GLN A 43 5.01 23.76 6.61
N VAL A 44 3.98 23.86 7.46
CA VAL A 44 2.73 24.57 7.14
C VAL A 44 2.80 25.97 7.75
N VAL A 45 2.88 26.99 6.90
CA VAL A 45 3.11 28.39 7.31
C VAL A 45 1.93 29.27 6.88
N GLU A 46 1.37 29.98 7.85
CA GLU A 46 0.30 30.96 7.61
C GLU A 46 0.87 32.21 6.93
N GLN A 47 0.57 32.40 5.65
CA GLN A 47 1.16 33.45 4.80
C GLN A 47 0.97 34.88 5.33
N PRO A 48 -0.20 35.29 5.87
CA PRO A 48 -0.38 36.64 6.39
C PRO A 48 0.50 36.99 7.60
N THR A 49 0.92 36.01 8.39
CA THR A 49 1.58 36.22 9.69
C THR A 49 3.00 35.67 9.76
N GLY A 50 3.36 34.75 8.85
CA GLY A 50 4.59 33.96 8.91
C GLY A 50 4.59 32.92 10.04
N ARG A 51 3.44 32.67 10.67
CA ARG A 51 3.34 31.71 11.77
C ARG A 51 3.44 30.28 11.25
N LEU A 52 4.39 29.52 11.79
CA LEU A 52 4.43 28.06 11.61
C LEU A 52 3.27 27.43 12.40
N LEU A 53 2.35 26.79 11.69
CA LEU A 53 1.23 26.07 12.28
C LEU A 53 1.65 24.66 12.71
N GLY A 54 2.45 23.99 11.88
CA GLY A 54 2.89 22.63 12.13
C GLY A 54 3.68 22.06 10.97
N THR A 55 3.77 20.74 10.93
CA THR A 55 4.49 19.99 9.89
C THR A 55 3.72 18.75 9.49
N VAL A 56 3.83 18.35 8.22
CA VAL A 56 3.28 17.10 7.67
C VAL A 56 4.42 16.28 7.10
N ASP A 57 4.36 14.95 7.26
CA ASP A 57 5.36 14.06 6.68
C ASP A 57 5.35 14.14 5.14
N PRO A 58 6.49 13.85 4.49
CA PRO A 58 6.55 13.88 3.04
C PRO A 58 5.50 12.98 2.42
N GLU A 59 5.34 11.73 2.89
CA GLU A 59 4.42 10.73 2.31
C GLU A 59 2.98 11.27 2.15
N SER A 60 2.48 12.01 3.13
CA SER A 60 1.12 12.56 3.14
C SER A 60 1.00 13.95 2.51
N SER A 61 2.12 14.66 2.29
CA SER A 61 2.11 16.08 1.92
C SER A 61 1.42 16.37 0.59
N HIS A 62 1.64 15.55 -0.45
CA HIS A 62 0.98 15.75 -1.74
C HIS A 62 -0.54 15.62 -1.66
N ALA A 63 -1.06 14.76 -0.77
CA ALA A 63 -2.49 14.56 -0.62
C ALA A 63 -3.15 15.60 0.30
N MET A 64 -2.43 16.04 1.34
CA MET A 64 -2.97 16.94 2.37
C MET A 64 -2.68 18.42 2.13
N LEU A 65 -1.58 18.73 1.45
CA LEU A 65 -1.04 20.07 1.30
C LEU A 65 -0.89 20.51 -0.16
N HIS A 66 -1.52 19.83 -1.12
CA HIS A 66 -1.51 20.32 -2.50
C HIS A 66 -2.14 21.72 -2.59
N THR A 67 -1.77 22.49 -3.60
CA THR A 67 -2.40 23.79 -3.88
C THR A 67 -3.92 23.64 -3.97
N GLY A 68 -4.63 24.50 -3.22
CA GLY A 68 -6.08 24.49 -3.09
C GLY A 68 -6.65 23.43 -2.13
N ALA A 69 -5.82 22.69 -1.40
CA ALA A 69 -6.26 21.78 -0.33
C ALA A 69 -6.84 22.56 0.85
N VAL A 70 -7.84 21.97 1.51
CA VAL A 70 -8.39 22.44 2.78
C VAL A 70 -7.69 21.70 3.91
N TYR A 71 -6.87 22.42 4.66
CA TYR A 71 -6.09 21.92 5.79
C TYR A 71 -6.74 22.32 7.11
N LEU A 72 -7.05 21.34 7.97
CA LEU A 72 -7.63 21.57 9.28
C LEU A 72 -6.54 21.50 10.35
N HIS A 73 -6.35 22.59 11.09
CA HIS A 73 -5.38 22.66 12.19
C HIS A 73 -6.06 23.08 13.50
N GLN A 74 -6.14 22.16 14.46
CA GLN A 74 -6.76 22.40 15.78
C GLN A 74 -8.19 23.00 15.70
N GLY A 75 -8.98 22.57 14.71
CA GLY A 75 -10.35 23.04 14.51
C GLY A 75 -10.47 24.33 13.70
N VAL A 76 -9.35 24.93 13.29
CA VAL A 76 -9.33 26.10 12.38
C VAL A 76 -9.01 25.62 10.98
N THR A 77 -9.78 26.11 10.01
CA THR A 77 -9.64 25.75 8.61
C THR A 77 -8.71 26.72 7.88
N TYR A 78 -7.86 26.15 7.04
CA TYR A 78 -6.92 26.84 6.19
C TYR A 78 -7.05 26.33 4.75
N VAL A 79 -6.86 27.21 3.77
CA VAL A 79 -6.71 26.83 2.37
C VAL A 79 -5.24 26.97 1.99
N VAL A 80 -4.71 25.96 1.31
CA VAL A 80 -3.33 25.97 0.82
C VAL A 80 -3.24 26.82 -0.44
N ASP A 81 -2.42 27.85 -0.38
CA ASP A 81 -2.13 28.75 -1.49
C ASP A 81 -1.08 28.17 -2.42
N ASP A 82 -0.03 27.57 -1.84
CA ASP A 82 1.12 27.06 -2.58
C ASP A 82 1.82 25.93 -1.80
N LEU A 83 2.37 24.97 -2.54
CA LEU A 83 3.19 23.88 -2.01
C LEU A 83 4.55 23.90 -2.71
N ASP A 84 5.55 24.42 -2.01
CA ASP A 84 6.94 24.37 -2.43
C ASP A 84 7.58 23.07 -1.92
N LEU A 85 7.84 22.16 -2.86
CA LEU A 85 8.46 20.87 -2.57
C LEU A 85 9.99 20.97 -2.45
N GLU A 86 10.62 21.99 -3.01
CA GLU A 86 12.07 22.19 -2.93
C GLU A 86 12.46 22.70 -1.54
N ASP A 87 11.73 23.70 -1.04
CA ASP A 87 11.94 24.27 0.29
C ASP A 87 11.17 23.53 1.40
N ALA A 88 10.30 22.58 1.03
CA ALA A 88 9.41 21.84 1.92
C ALA A 88 8.50 22.76 2.75
N ILE A 89 7.83 23.71 2.09
CA ILE A 89 6.93 24.69 2.72
C ILE A 89 5.58 24.69 2.00
N ALA A 90 4.50 24.59 2.77
CA ALA A 90 3.13 24.84 2.32
C ALA A 90 2.65 26.18 2.89
N LEU A 91 2.35 27.13 2.01
CA LEU A 91 1.79 28.43 2.38
C LEU A 91 0.27 28.32 2.44
N VAL A 92 -0.31 28.82 3.53
CA VAL A 92 -1.75 28.74 3.77
C VAL A 92 -2.33 30.05 4.26
N HIS A 93 -3.63 30.25 4.06
CA HIS A 93 -4.39 31.33 4.69
C HIS A 93 -5.65 30.79 5.38
N PRO A 94 -6.13 31.46 6.45
CA PRO A 94 -7.36 31.05 7.11
C PRO A 94 -8.57 31.36 6.22
N GLU A 95 -9.38 30.34 5.97
CA GLU A 95 -10.65 30.44 5.25
C GLU A 95 -11.60 29.37 5.78
N GLU A 96 -12.90 29.66 5.87
CA GLU A 96 -13.95 28.69 6.24
C GLU A 96 -14.84 28.38 5.03
N PRO A 97 -14.35 27.58 4.06
CA PRO A 97 -15.15 27.20 2.90
C PRO A 97 -16.29 26.25 3.28
N ASP A 98 -17.34 26.21 2.45
CA ASP A 98 -18.45 25.24 2.59
C ASP A 98 -18.12 23.86 1.95
N TRP A 99 -16.85 23.61 1.64
CA TRP A 99 -16.35 22.36 1.04
C TRP A 99 -15.12 21.79 1.77
N SER A 100 -14.93 20.47 1.67
CA SER A 100 -13.70 19.75 1.96
C SER A 100 -12.98 19.37 0.67
N THR A 101 -11.70 19.02 0.76
CA THR A 101 -10.91 18.53 -0.38
C THR A 101 -10.52 17.07 -0.22
N HIS A 102 -10.54 16.33 -1.31
CA HIS A 102 -10.11 14.94 -1.38
C HIS A 102 -9.19 14.76 -2.57
N ALA A 103 -7.90 14.53 -2.30
CA ALA A 103 -6.93 14.19 -3.34
C ALA A 103 -7.31 12.88 -4.05
N ARG A 104 -6.90 12.79 -5.31
CA ARG A 104 -7.06 11.63 -6.18
C ARG A 104 -5.69 11.31 -6.74
N ASP A 105 -5.22 10.13 -6.38
CA ASP A 105 -3.95 9.60 -6.81
C ASP A 105 -4.13 8.47 -7.82
N VAL A 106 -3.08 8.27 -8.62
CA VAL A 106 -2.90 7.11 -9.48
C VAL A 106 -1.70 6.36 -8.96
N THR A 107 -1.88 5.05 -8.77
CA THR A 107 -0.81 4.14 -8.38
C THR A 107 -0.58 3.14 -9.51
N ASP A 108 0.68 2.93 -9.85
CA ASP A 108 1.13 1.92 -10.81
C ASP A 108 2.27 1.10 -10.19
N LEU A 109 2.46 -0.13 -10.67
CA LEU A 109 3.44 -1.06 -10.13
C LEU A 109 4.11 -1.80 -11.29
N THR A 110 5.43 -1.97 -11.21
CA THR A 110 6.17 -2.83 -12.12
C THR A 110 6.97 -3.88 -11.36
N VAL A 111 7.08 -5.09 -11.91
CA VAL A 111 7.83 -6.19 -11.31
C VAL A 111 9.29 -6.08 -11.72
N VAL A 112 10.17 -5.84 -10.74
CA VAL A 112 11.62 -5.74 -10.96
C VAL A 112 12.23 -7.13 -11.04
N SER A 113 11.89 -8.01 -10.09
CA SER A 113 12.39 -9.38 -10.07
C SER A 113 11.51 -10.31 -9.24
N VAL A 114 11.43 -11.58 -9.64
CA VAL A 114 10.79 -12.64 -8.86
C VAL A 114 11.86 -13.36 -8.04
N ARG A 115 11.67 -13.41 -6.71
CA ARG A 115 12.56 -14.09 -5.77
C ARG A 115 12.13 -15.55 -5.51
N SER A 116 10.84 -15.78 -5.31
CA SER A 116 10.25 -17.10 -5.08
C SER A 116 8.86 -17.17 -5.71
N TYR A 117 8.42 -18.35 -6.14
CA TYR A 117 7.06 -18.55 -6.64
C TYR A 117 6.55 -19.97 -6.42
N VAL A 118 5.23 -20.10 -6.34
CA VAL A 118 4.48 -21.35 -6.43
C VAL A 118 3.65 -21.28 -7.71
N ASP A 119 3.94 -22.18 -8.63
CA ASP A 119 3.07 -22.42 -9.79
C ASP A 119 2.01 -23.46 -9.41
N ALA A 120 0.75 -23.01 -9.40
CA ALA A 120 -0.42 -23.82 -9.10
C ALA A 120 -1.34 -23.94 -10.33
N GLY A 121 -0.79 -23.87 -11.54
CA GLY A 121 -1.52 -23.99 -12.80
C GLY A 121 -2.26 -22.69 -13.15
N PRO A 122 -3.60 -22.62 -13.05
CA PRO A 122 -4.33 -21.38 -13.34
C PRO A 122 -4.08 -20.25 -12.34
N VAL A 123 -3.36 -20.52 -11.25
CA VAL A 123 -3.01 -19.57 -10.19
C VAL A 123 -1.50 -19.60 -9.99
N GLY A 124 -0.89 -18.44 -9.79
CA GLY A 124 0.48 -18.34 -9.30
C GLY A 124 0.54 -17.50 -8.04
N LEU A 125 1.43 -17.85 -7.10
CA LEU A 125 1.74 -17.06 -5.91
C LEU A 125 3.23 -16.70 -5.94
N PHE A 126 3.56 -15.43 -5.80
CA PHE A 126 4.89 -14.91 -6.05
C PHE A 126 5.35 -13.99 -4.92
N LEU A 127 6.66 -13.90 -4.77
CA LEU A 127 7.36 -12.98 -3.90
C LEU A 127 8.51 -12.36 -4.70
N GLY A 128 8.67 -11.04 -4.62
CA GLY A 128 9.69 -10.36 -5.42
C GLY A 128 9.79 -8.87 -5.17
N GLU A 129 10.74 -8.25 -5.87
CA GLU A 129 10.95 -6.80 -5.83
C GLU A 129 10.06 -6.12 -6.86
N VAL A 130 9.51 -4.97 -6.48
CA VAL A 130 8.63 -4.15 -7.30
C VAL A 130 9.02 -2.68 -7.19
N ASP A 131 8.76 -1.93 -8.25
CA ASP A 131 8.74 -0.47 -8.23
C ASP A 131 7.30 -0.01 -8.21
N VAL A 132 6.91 0.69 -7.16
CA VAL A 132 5.60 1.32 -7.01
C VAL A 132 5.73 2.79 -7.32
N THR A 133 4.84 3.32 -8.15
CA THR A 133 4.73 4.74 -8.40
C THR A 133 3.39 5.27 -7.93
N ASN A 134 3.38 6.43 -7.28
CA ASN A 134 2.17 7.12 -6.85
C ASN A 134 2.22 8.60 -7.25
N GLN A 135 1.14 9.12 -7.82
CA GLN A 135 1.02 10.52 -8.18
C GLN A 135 -0.35 11.06 -7.81
N VAL A 136 -0.39 12.17 -7.07
CA VAL A 136 -1.62 12.94 -6.87
C VAL A 136 -1.88 13.78 -8.13
N VAL A 137 -2.84 13.36 -8.94
CA VAL A 137 -3.11 13.95 -10.27
C VAL A 137 -4.30 14.91 -10.29
N SER A 138 -5.13 14.89 -9.24
CA SER A 138 -6.27 15.81 -9.11
C SER A 138 -6.79 15.82 -7.68
N TYR A 139 -7.73 16.72 -7.39
CA TYR A 139 -8.52 16.68 -6.17
C TYR A 139 -9.97 17.05 -6.44
N GLN A 140 -10.86 16.59 -5.55
CA GLN A 140 -12.28 16.91 -5.57
C GLN A 140 -12.62 17.88 -4.45
N ARG A 141 -13.40 18.91 -4.77
CA ARG A 141 -14.07 19.71 -3.75
C ARG A 141 -15.42 19.09 -3.46
N ARG A 142 -15.69 18.76 -2.20
CA ARG A 142 -16.94 18.12 -1.76
C ARG A 142 -17.66 18.99 -0.77
N ARG A 143 -18.96 19.22 -0.96
CA ARG A 143 -19.75 20.05 -0.05
C ARG A 143 -19.77 19.41 1.35
N ILE A 144 -19.51 20.22 2.38
CA ILE A 144 -19.55 19.79 3.77
C ILE A 144 -20.99 19.36 4.12
N GLY A 145 -21.13 18.24 4.82
CA GLY A 145 -22.43 17.69 5.22
C GLY A 145 -23.03 16.73 4.19
N SER A 146 -23.16 17.13 2.92
CA SER A 146 -23.72 16.24 1.88
C SER A 146 -22.69 15.30 1.24
N GLY A 147 -21.41 15.70 1.20
CA GLY A 147 -20.35 14.96 0.51
C GLY A 147 -20.45 14.99 -1.02
N GLU A 148 -21.37 15.79 -1.57
CA GLU A 148 -21.56 15.97 -3.01
C GLU A 148 -20.30 16.57 -3.66
N VAL A 149 -19.83 15.97 -4.75
CA VAL A 149 -18.69 16.48 -5.53
C VAL A 149 -19.13 17.73 -6.29
N ILE A 150 -18.57 18.88 -5.92
CA ILE A 150 -18.82 20.18 -6.54
C ILE A 150 -18.07 20.26 -7.87
N ASP A 151 -16.76 20.01 -7.83
CA ASP A 151 -15.90 19.94 -9.00
C ASP A 151 -14.69 19.01 -8.75
N THR A 152 -13.94 18.75 -9.83
CA THR A 152 -12.64 18.08 -9.79
C THR A 152 -11.63 18.98 -10.48
N ARG A 153 -10.49 19.20 -9.85
CA ARG A 153 -9.43 20.08 -10.34
C ARG A 153 -8.14 19.28 -10.55
N PRO A 154 -7.50 19.39 -11.73
CA PRO A 154 -6.25 18.68 -12.00
C PRO A 154 -5.12 19.26 -11.15
N LEU A 155 -4.12 18.42 -10.87
CA LEU A 155 -2.87 18.74 -10.21
C LEU A 155 -1.73 18.16 -11.04
N ASP A 156 -0.57 18.81 -10.99
CA ASP A 156 0.65 18.37 -11.66
C ASP A 156 1.77 18.18 -10.63
N LEU A 157 1.50 17.33 -9.63
CA LEU A 157 2.47 17.00 -8.59
C LEU A 157 3.42 15.90 -9.08
N PRO A 158 4.68 15.88 -8.61
CA PRO A 158 5.64 14.89 -9.07
C PRO A 158 5.26 13.48 -8.64
N LEU A 159 5.63 12.52 -9.49
CA LEU A 159 5.59 11.09 -9.19
C LEU A 159 6.47 10.78 -8.00
N ARG A 160 6.02 9.85 -7.16
CA ARG A 160 6.79 9.26 -6.07
C ARG A 160 7.06 7.82 -6.38
N GLU A 161 8.32 7.43 -6.24
CA GLU A 161 8.78 6.07 -6.51
C GLU A 161 9.15 5.38 -5.21
N LEU A 162 8.73 4.13 -5.08
CA LEU A 162 9.04 3.25 -3.96
C LEU A 162 9.49 1.91 -4.51
N ARG A 163 10.80 1.64 -4.43
CA ARG A 163 11.34 0.30 -4.63
C ARG A 163 11.17 -0.52 -3.34
N THR A 164 10.41 -1.61 -3.41
CA THR A 164 10.05 -2.41 -2.24
C THR A 164 9.86 -3.89 -2.59
N VAL A 165 9.45 -4.70 -1.62
CA VAL A 165 9.11 -6.11 -1.80
C VAL A 165 7.59 -6.29 -1.76
N ALA A 166 7.09 -7.14 -2.65
CA ALA A 166 5.68 -7.50 -2.74
C ALA A 166 5.48 -9.02 -2.70
N VAL A 167 4.35 -9.41 -2.13
CA VAL A 167 3.71 -10.71 -2.40
C VAL A 167 2.55 -10.45 -3.35
N TRP A 168 2.36 -11.32 -4.34
CA TRP A 168 1.21 -11.22 -5.23
C TRP A 168 0.72 -12.57 -5.67
N PHE A 169 -0.56 -12.63 -6.02
CA PHE A 169 -1.13 -13.79 -6.69
C PHE A 169 -1.74 -13.39 -8.04
N THR A 170 -1.56 -14.25 -9.02
CA THR A 170 -2.22 -14.16 -10.33
C THR A 170 -3.32 -15.20 -10.41
N VAL A 171 -4.40 -14.89 -11.11
CA VAL A 171 -5.48 -15.85 -11.40
C VAL A 171 -5.84 -15.72 -12.88
N SER A 172 -5.77 -16.82 -13.61
CA SER A 172 -6.14 -16.82 -15.02
C SER A 172 -7.63 -16.47 -15.19
N PRO A 173 -8.02 -15.73 -16.24
CA PRO A 173 -9.41 -15.41 -16.51
C PRO A 173 -10.35 -16.64 -16.53
N PRO A 174 -9.99 -17.78 -17.16
CA PRO A 174 -10.82 -18.98 -17.12
C PRO A 174 -11.07 -19.52 -15.70
N ALA A 175 -10.11 -19.37 -14.78
CA ALA A 175 -10.30 -19.81 -13.40
C ALA A 175 -11.21 -18.87 -12.61
N LEU A 176 -11.14 -17.56 -12.85
CA LEU A 176 -12.10 -16.61 -12.29
C LEU A 176 -13.52 -16.89 -12.78
N GLU A 177 -13.69 -17.17 -14.07
CA GLU A 177 -14.98 -17.54 -14.66
C GLU A 177 -15.51 -18.86 -14.11
N ALA A 178 -14.65 -19.88 -13.96
CA ALA A 178 -15.00 -21.15 -13.35
C ALA A 178 -15.41 -21.00 -11.87
N ALA A 179 -14.82 -20.05 -11.15
CA ALA A 179 -15.21 -19.66 -9.80
C ALA A 179 -16.50 -18.81 -9.75
N GLY A 180 -17.10 -18.49 -10.89
CA GLY A 180 -18.35 -17.75 -10.99
C GLY A 180 -18.20 -16.22 -10.99
N VAL A 181 -16.98 -15.70 -11.07
CA VAL A 181 -16.72 -14.26 -11.26
C VAL A 181 -16.78 -13.96 -12.75
N LYS A 182 -17.63 -13.03 -13.17
CA LYS A 182 -17.73 -12.66 -14.59
C LYS A 182 -16.68 -11.60 -14.94
N PRO A 183 -16.24 -11.49 -16.20
CA PRO A 183 -15.24 -10.50 -16.60
C PRO A 183 -15.53 -9.04 -16.18
N PRO A 184 -16.79 -8.54 -16.24
CA PRO A 184 -17.10 -7.18 -15.75
C PRO A 184 -16.89 -7.01 -14.24
N ASP A 185 -16.95 -8.09 -13.47
CA ASP A 185 -16.82 -8.09 -12.01
C ASP A 185 -15.37 -8.31 -11.56
N PHE A 186 -14.44 -8.66 -12.47
CA PHE A 186 -13.03 -8.90 -12.13
C PHE A 186 -12.40 -7.74 -11.36
N PRO A 187 -12.49 -6.47 -11.81
CA PRO A 187 -11.85 -5.37 -11.08
C PRO A 187 -12.38 -5.24 -9.66
N GLY A 188 -13.71 -5.32 -9.48
CA GLY A 188 -14.33 -5.20 -8.15
C GLY A 188 -14.04 -6.38 -7.24
N ALA A 189 -13.93 -7.60 -7.78
CA ALA A 189 -13.63 -8.81 -7.02
C ALA A 189 -12.18 -8.82 -6.53
N LEU A 190 -11.23 -8.51 -7.41
CA LEU A 190 -9.80 -8.45 -7.09
C LEU A 190 -9.52 -7.32 -6.09
N HIS A 191 -10.12 -6.15 -6.30
CA HIS A 191 -9.98 -4.99 -5.41
C HIS A 191 -10.56 -5.22 -4.01
N ALA A 192 -11.71 -5.88 -3.92
CA ALA A 192 -12.26 -6.27 -2.63
C ALA A 192 -11.41 -7.33 -1.91
N ALA A 193 -10.82 -8.28 -2.65
CA ALA A 193 -9.89 -9.25 -2.09
C ALA A 193 -8.60 -8.59 -1.60
N GLU A 194 -8.03 -7.67 -2.37
CA GLU A 194 -6.85 -6.87 -2.03
C GLU A 194 -7.05 -6.10 -0.71
N HIS A 195 -8.13 -5.32 -0.61
CA HIS A 195 -8.43 -4.55 0.60
C HIS A 195 -8.50 -5.43 1.85
N ALA A 196 -9.21 -6.56 1.75
CA ALA A 196 -9.33 -7.50 2.84
C ALA A 196 -7.98 -8.15 3.16
N ALA A 197 -7.18 -8.49 2.15
CA ALA A 197 -5.85 -9.09 2.33
C ALA A 197 -4.91 -8.14 3.08
N ILE A 198 -4.85 -6.86 2.68
CA ILE A 198 -4.10 -5.81 3.39
C ILE A 198 -4.62 -5.68 4.83
N GLY A 199 -5.94 -5.66 5.02
CA GLY A 199 -6.56 -5.50 6.34
C GLY A 199 -6.25 -6.65 7.31
N LEU A 200 -6.05 -7.86 6.79
CA LEU A 200 -5.80 -9.07 7.60
C LEU A 200 -4.31 -9.39 7.76
N LEU A 201 -3.44 -8.88 6.90
CA LEU A 201 -1.99 -9.15 6.96
C LEU A 201 -1.33 -8.78 8.31
N PRO A 202 -1.72 -7.71 9.02
CA PRO A 202 -1.24 -7.41 10.37
C PRO A 202 -1.27 -8.58 11.36
N LEU A 203 -2.23 -9.51 11.22
CA LEU A 203 -2.33 -10.69 12.10
C LEU A 203 -1.20 -11.70 11.88
N MET A 204 -0.56 -11.69 10.70
CA MET A 204 0.49 -12.64 10.32
C MET A 204 1.89 -12.04 10.42
N ALA A 205 2.00 -10.74 10.16
CA ALA A 205 3.26 -10.02 10.06
C ALA A 205 3.54 -9.04 11.22
N THR A 206 2.61 -8.89 12.17
CA THR A 206 2.76 -8.01 13.36
C THR A 206 3.11 -6.56 12.99
N CYS A 207 2.59 -6.08 11.86
CA CYS A 207 2.73 -4.71 11.37
C CYS A 207 1.43 -3.93 11.57
N ASP A 208 1.45 -2.62 11.29
CA ASP A 208 0.23 -1.85 11.12
C ASP A 208 -0.28 -2.00 9.66
N ARG A 209 -1.59 -1.85 9.44
CA ARG A 209 -2.14 -1.76 8.08
C ARG A 209 -1.59 -0.54 7.33
N TRP A 210 -1.13 0.47 8.06
CA TRP A 210 -0.54 1.68 7.51
C TRP A 210 0.84 1.41 6.90
N ASP A 211 1.51 0.32 7.31
CA ASP A 211 2.83 -0.08 6.80
C ASP A 211 2.76 -0.90 5.50
N ILE A 212 1.56 -1.12 4.95
CA ILE A 212 1.31 -1.96 3.79
C ILE A 212 0.55 -1.16 2.72
N GLY A 213 0.94 -1.33 1.46
CA GLY A 213 0.18 -0.91 0.30
C GLY A 213 -0.29 -2.10 -0.54
N GLY A 214 -1.05 -1.80 -1.60
CA GLY A 214 -1.46 -2.82 -2.56
C GLY A 214 -1.87 -2.22 -3.89
N LEU A 215 -2.01 -3.12 -4.85
CA LEU A 215 -2.57 -2.84 -6.16
C LEU A 215 -3.36 -4.06 -6.62
N SER A 216 -4.56 -3.86 -7.15
CA SER A 216 -5.29 -4.88 -7.89
C SER A 216 -5.60 -4.41 -9.30
N THR A 217 -5.50 -5.33 -10.26
CA THR A 217 -5.83 -5.05 -11.66
C THR A 217 -6.34 -6.31 -12.34
N ALA A 218 -7.32 -6.14 -13.24
CA ALA A 218 -7.83 -7.24 -14.07
C ALA A 218 -6.84 -7.65 -15.18
N SER A 219 -5.83 -6.82 -15.47
CA SER A 219 -4.78 -7.10 -16.44
C SER A 219 -3.55 -6.28 -16.09
N HIS A 220 -2.55 -6.90 -15.47
CA HIS A 220 -1.27 -6.27 -15.19
C HIS A 220 -0.32 -6.41 -16.39
N GLY A 221 0.46 -5.37 -16.70
CA GLY A 221 1.36 -5.37 -17.85
C GLY A 221 2.42 -6.48 -17.79
N ASP A 222 3.03 -6.68 -16.62
CA ASP A 222 4.14 -7.65 -16.49
C ASP A 222 3.69 -9.10 -16.27
N THR A 223 2.51 -9.32 -15.67
CA THR A 223 2.02 -10.69 -15.39
C THR A 223 1.06 -11.18 -16.46
N GLU A 224 0.58 -10.29 -17.31
CA GLU A 224 -0.44 -10.54 -18.35
C GLU A 224 -1.72 -11.21 -17.80
N ALA A 225 -1.99 -11.03 -16.50
CA ALA A 225 -3.07 -11.70 -15.80
C ALA A 225 -3.77 -10.78 -14.77
N PRO A 226 -5.03 -11.09 -14.41
CA PRO A 226 -5.64 -10.60 -13.20
C PRO A 226 -4.72 -10.84 -11.99
N THR A 227 -4.35 -9.76 -11.29
CA THR A 227 -3.32 -9.81 -10.25
C THR A 227 -3.69 -8.94 -9.06
N VAL A 228 -3.37 -9.44 -7.86
CA VAL A 228 -3.44 -8.68 -6.61
C VAL A 228 -2.06 -8.67 -5.98
N PHE A 229 -1.52 -7.47 -5.79
CA PHE A 229 -0.27 -7.20 -5.10
C PHE A 229 -0.54 -6.67 -3.69
N VAL A 230 0.27 -7.11 -2.74
CA VAL A 230 0.39 -6.55 -1.40
C VAL A 230 1.87 -6.34 -1.14
N TYR A 231 2.27 -5.10 -0.83
CA TYR A 231 3.67 -4.72 -0.74
C TYR A 231 3.97 -3.92 0.51
N ASP A 232 5.23 -3.95 0.91
CA ASP A 232 5.70 -3.21 2.09
C ASP A 232 5.76 -1.72 1.77
N GLY A 233 5.17 -0.88 2.62
CA GLY A 233 5.18 0.58 2.51
C GLY A 233 6.53 1.22 2.88
N HIS A 234 7.64 0.50 2.71
CA HIS A 234 8.96 0.94 3.13
C HIS A 234 10.03 0.66 2.07
N PRO A 235 10.95 1.61 1.80
CA PRO A 235 12.02 1.40 0.84
C PRO A 235 12.85 0.15 1.15
N GLY A 236 13.02 -0.71 0.15
CA GLY A 236 13.75 -1.98 0.26
C GLY A 236 12.98 -3.14 0.90
N GLY A 237 11.77 -2.90 1.40
CA GLY A 237 10.95 -3.88 2.12
C GLY A 237 11.29 -3.98 3.61
N ALA A 238 10.27 -4.18 4.42
CA ALA A 238 10.34 -4.37 5.87
C ALA A 238 10.21 -5.84 6.29
N GLY A 239 9.93 -6.75 5.35
CA GLY A 239 9.78 -8.18 5.57
C GLY A 239 8.33 -8.66 5.69
N PHE A 240 7.33 -7.78 5.46
CA PHE A 240 5.93 -8.16 5.63
C PHE A 240 5.45 -9.01 4.45
N ALA A 241 5.83 -8.65 3.23
CA ALA A 241 5.60 -9.43 2.02
C ALA A 241 6.23 -10.84 2.12
N GLU A 242 7.46 -10.95 2.60
CA GLU A 242 8.11 -12.25 2.84
C GLU A 242 7.33 -13.09 3.85
N ARG A 243 6.89 -12.46 4.95
CA ARG A 243 6.08 -13.14 5.96
C ARG A 243 4.73 -13.57 5.40
N ALA A 244 4.06 -12.70 4.66
CA ALA A 244 2.80 -12.96 3.98
C ALA A 244 2.92 -14.16 3.02
N TYR A 245 3.98 -14.19 2.21
CA TYR A 245 4.26 -15.31 1.32
C TYR A 245 4.49 -16.62 2.09
N ALA A 246 5.29 -16.59 3.15
CA ALA A 246 5.56 -17.77 3.97
C ALA A 246 4.31 -18.33 4.68
N THR A 247 3.33 -17.49 4.99
CA THR A 247 2.06 -17.87 5.62
C THR A 247 0.85 -17.69 4.70
N ALA A 248 1.05 -17.75 3.38
CA ALA A 248 0.02 -17.33 2.43
C ALA A 248 -1.29 -18.08 2.57
N ALA A 249 -1.24 -19.39 2.81
CA ALA A 249 -2.43 -20.22 3.03
C ALA A 249 -3.23 -19.77 4.27
N GLU A 250 -2.55 -19.56 5.40
CA GLU A 250 -3.19 -19.11 6.65
C GLU A 250 -3.76 -17.69 6.49
N TRP A 251 -2.97 -16.79 5.88
CA TRP A 251 -3.35 -15.40 5.63
C TRP A 251 -4.58 -15.28 4.75
N LEU A 252 -4.55 -15.90 3.56
CA LEU A 252 -5.65 -15.80 2.60
C LEU A 252 -6.90 -16.55 3.09
N THR A 253 -6.75 -17.62 3.87
CA THR A 253 -7.88 -18.29 4.54
C THR A 253 -8.56 -17.34 5.52
N ALA A 254 -7.79 -16.68 6.41
CA ALA A 254 -8.34 -15.71 7.35
C ALA A 254 -9.01 -14.51 6.63
N THR A 255 -8.41 -14.03 5.55
CA THR A 255 -9.01 -13.00 4.68
C THR A 255 -10.36 -13.45 4.12
N ARG A 256 -10.41 -14.65 3.52
CA ARG A 256 -11.63 -15.22 2.95
C ARG A 256 -12.72 -15.38 3.99
N GLU A 257 -12.38 -15.94 5.15
CA GLU A 257 -13.31 -16.16 6.26
C GLU A 257 -13.88 -14.84 6.80
N ALA A 258 -13.05 -13.81 6.96
CA ALA A 258 -13.50 -12.49 7.43
C ALA A 258 -14.53 -11.86 6.47
N ILE A 259 -14.30 -11.95 5.16
CA ILE A 259 -15.25 -11.44 4.15
C ILE A 259 -16.56 -12.23 4.22
N ALA A 260 -16.49 -13.56 4.26
CA ALA A 260 -17.65 -14.44 4.24
C ALA A 260 -18.50 -14.36 5.53
N ALA A 261 -17.87 -14.19 6.69
CA ALA A 261 -18.55 -14.08 7.98
C ALA A 261 -19.24 -12.72 8.19
N CYS A 262 -18.84 -11.69 7.46
CA CYS A 262 -19.44 -10.38 7.57
C CYS A 262 -20.89 -10.38 7.06
N ALA A 263 -21.84 -9.86 7.85
CA ALA A 263 -23.27 -9.86 7.51
C ALA A 263 -23.69 -8.80 6.46
N CYS A 264 -22.77 -7.93 6.00
CA CYS A 264 -23.10 -6.90 5.01
C CYS A 264 -23.38 -7.51 3.63
N GLU A 265 -24.20 -6.86 2.83
CA GLU A 265 -24.57 -7.33 1.48
C GLU A 265 -23.48 -7.03 0.45
N SER A 266 -23.12 -5.75 0.30
CA SER A 266 -22.25 -5.26 -0.79
C SER A 266 -20.79 -5.02 -0.39
N GLY A 267 -20.49 -5.00 0.91
CA GLY A 267 -19.18 -4.66 1.46
C GLY A 267 -19.24 -3.48 2.43
N CYS A 268 -18.41 -3.49 3.46
CA CYS A 268 -18.36 -2.43 4.48
C CYS A 268 -16.91 -2.23 5.01
N PRO A 269 -16.67 -1.20 5.85
CA PRO A 269 -15.36 -0.95 6.47
C PRO A 269 -14.78 -2.12 7.28
N SER A 270 -15.61 -3.10 7.66
CA SER A 270 -15.17 -4.26 8.44
C SER A 270 -14.76 -5.46 7.58
N CYS A 271 -14.94 -5.43 6.26
CA CYS A 271 -14.58 -6.56 5.40
C CYS A 271 -13.78 -6.18 4.16
N VAL A 272 -14.30 -5.32 3.26
CA VAL A 272 -13.72 -5.10 1.92
C VAL A 272 -13.48 -3.64 1.58
N GLN A 273 -13.84 -2.69 2.46
CA GLN A 273 -13.53 -1.28 2.25
C GLN A 273 -12.22 -0.90 2.95
N SER A 274 -11.39 -0.14 2.24
CA SER A 274 -10.16 0.44 2.77
C SER A 274 -10.28 1.96 2.85
N PRO A 275 -9.89 2.59 3.96
CA PRO A 275 -9.82 4.05 4.05
C PRO A 275 -8.61 4.63 3.30
N LYS A 276 -7.68 3.78 2.82
CA LYS A 276 -6.54 4.18 1.97
C LYS A 276 -6.88 4.14 0.47
N CYS A 277 -8.08 3.70 0.10
CA CYS A 277 -8.42 3.47 -1.30
C CYS A 277 -8.53 4.79 -2.09
N GLY A 278 -7.53 5.10 -2.91
CA GLY A 278 -7.53 6.26 -3.82
C GLY A 278 -8.68 6.23 -4.83
N ASN A 279 -9.16 5.03 -5.19
CA ASN A 279 -10.32 4.81 -6.06
C ASN A 279 -11.67 5.05 -5.35
N GLY A 280 -11.69 5.34 -4.05
CA GLY A 280 -12.91 5.66 -3.32
C GLY A 280 -13.80 4.44 -3.05
N ASN A 281 -13.18 3.26 -2.87
CA ASN A 281 -13.89 1.99 -2.63
C ASN A 281 -14.87 1.61 -3.75
N ASN A 282 -14.53 1.93 -5.01
CA ASN A 282 -15.36 1.61 -6.16
C ASN A 282 -14.51 1.28 -7.40
N PRO A 283 -14.76 0.15 -8.10
CA PRO A 283 -15.76 -0.88 -7.78
C PRO A 283 -15.32 -1.79 -6.63
N LEU A 284 -16.27 -2.38 -5.90
CA LEU A 284 -16.05 -3.47 -4.97
C LEU A 284 -17.12 -4.54 -5.18
N HIS A 285 -16.71 -5.81 -5.20
CA HIS A 285 -17.62 -6.94 -5.41
C HIS A 285 -17.35 -8.04 -4.38
N LYS A 286 -18.03 -7.94 -3.23
CA LYS A 286 -17.83 -8.84 -2.07
C LYS A 286 -17.96 -10.33 -2.42
N PRO A 287 -19.01 -10.83 -3.09
CA PRO A 287 -19.12 -12.25 -3.42
C PRO A 287 -17.99 -12.72 -4.33
N GLY A 288 -17.58 -11.85 -5.27
CA GLY A 288 -16.47 -12.15 -6.18
C GLY A 288 -15.13 -12.22 -5.44
N ALA A 289 -14.89 -11.39 -4.42
CA ALA A 289 -13.68 -11.50 -3.62
C ALA A 289 -13.57 -12.86 -2.90
N VAL A 290 -14.68 -13.38 -2.38
CA VAL A 290 -14.70 -14.73 -1.79
C VAL A 290 -14.37 -15.78 -2.84
N ALA A 291 -14.98 -15.71 -4.03
CA ALA A 291 -14.71 -16.64 -5.12
C ALA A 291 -13.27 -16.58 -5.64
N VAL A 292 -12.68 -15.38 -5.73
CA VAL A 292 -11.25 -15.19 -6.06
C VAL A 292 -10.38 -15.91 -5.03
N LEU A 293 -10.63 -15.67 -3.74
CA LEU A 293 -9.83 -16.26 -2.66
C LEU A 293 -10.00 -17.78 -2.58
N ASP A 294 -11.20 -18.30 -2.80
CA ASP A 294 -11.45 -19.74 -2.89
C ASP A 294 -10.62 -20.38 -4.02
N ALA A 295 -10.64 -19.79 -5.22
CA ALA A 295 -9.86 -20.28 -6.35
C ALA A 295 -8.34 -20.27 -6.09
N VAL A 296 -7.84 -19.22 -5.43
CA VAL A 296 -6.43 -19.11 -5.07
C VAL A 296 -6.05 -20.13 -4.00
N LEU A 297 -6.84 -20.27 -2.93
CA LEU A 297 -6.59 -21.20 -1.84
C LEU A 297 -6.61 -22.65 -2.30
N ASP A 298 -7.62 -23.04 -3.07
CA ASP A 298 -7.76 -24.40 -3.59
C ASP A 298 -6.53 -24.80 -4.43
N ALA A 299 -6.07 -23.89 -5.31
CA ALA A 299 -4.91 -24.12 -6.15
C ALA A 299 -3.60 -24.17 -5.35
N VAL A 300 -3.36 -23.18 -4.49
CA VAL A 300 -2.12 -23.06 -3.70
C VAL A 300 -1.99 -24.23 -2.72
N LEU A 301 -3.05 -24.59 -2.01
CA LEU A 301 -3.03 -25.73 -1.08
C LEU A 301 -2.75 -27.05 -1.80
N ALA A 302 -3.33 -27.27 -2.98
CA ALA A 302 -3.06 -28.45 -3.79
C ALA A 302 -1.59 -28.52 -4.25
N ALA A 303 -1.02 -27.38 -4.68
CA ALA A 303 0.38 -27.30 -5.09
C ALA A 303 1.34 -27.58 -3.92
N LEU A 304 1.08 -27.01 -2.74
CA LEU A 304 1.90 -27.22 -1.53
C LEU A 304 1.85 -28.67 -1.01
N ALA A 305 0.69 -29.32 -1.09
CA ALA A 305 0.54 -30.73 -0.72
C ALA A 305 1.38 -31.66 -1.63
N THR A 306 1.47 -31.32 -2.92
CA THR A 306 2.23 -32.09 -3.93
C THR A 306 3.74 -31.92 -3.75
N GLN A 307 4.21 -30.74 -3.34
CA GLN A 307 5.62 -30.49 -3.03
C GLN A 307 6.08 -31.21 -1.75
N SER A 308 5.18 -31.40 -0.77
CA SER A 308 5.49 -32.10 0.48
C SER A 308 5.56 -33.62 0.35
N THR A 309 5.02 -34.21 -0.73
CA THR A 309 5.07 -35.66 -1.01
C THR A 309 6.28 -36.08 -1.83
N THR A 310 7.06 -35.12 -2.35
CA THR A 310 8.22 -35.35 -3.21
C THR A 310 9.57 -35.07 -2.52
N ALA A 311 9.55 -34.67 -1.24
CA ALA A 311 10.72 -34.47 -0.37
C ALA A 311 10.86 -35.58 0.67
#